data_AF-A0AAW2WTX2-F1
#
_entry.id   AF-A0AAW2WTX2-F1
#
_cell.length_a   1.000
_cell.length_b   1.000
_cell.length_c   1.000
_cell.angle_alpha   90.00
_cell.angle_beta   90.00
_cell.angle_gamma   90.00
#
_symmetry.space_group_name_H-M   'P 1'
#
loop_
_entity.id
_entity.type
_entity.pdbx_description
1 polymer ?
#
loop_
_entity_poly.entity_id
_entity_poly.type
_entity_poly.pdbx_seq_one_letter_code
_entity_poly.pdbx_strand_id
1 'polypeptide(L)'
;MRSARTVSQHFHHVLTAVLRLGSLLLAKPIPVSADSSCARWKCFEGCLGALDETYIDVRVPAEDRARYHTRKESVSVNVLGVCDREMRFIYVITGWEGSAADARVLRDAISRPNGLKIPRGNYYLVDSGYSNGEGFLSPYRGVRYHLKEWDSGWNSPQNHEEFFNMKHASARNVIECTLGLLKARWAILRSPAFYSIKVQNRIIMACYLLHNYIRQEMADDPIEQVLTDEGFGEKDSGEYLGTVDSNPIWNTWRDEMAKLMYNEWRGIS
;
A
#
# COMPACT_ATOMS: atom_id res chain seq x y z
N MET A 1 -33.29 29.44 -8.73
CA MET A 1 -33.18 27.98 -8.95
C MET A 1 -31.97 27.74 -9.87
N ARG A 2 -30.78 27.47 -9.31
CA ARG A 2 -29.55 27.22 -10.09
C ARG A 2 -29.24 25.72 -10.11
N SER A 3 -28.84 25.24 -11.28
CA SER A 3 -28.88 23.85 -11.75
C SER A 3 -27.89 22.90 -11.06
N ALA A 4 -28.34 22.17 -10.04
CA ALA A 4 -27.60 21.01 -9.51
C ALA A 4 -27.32 19.95 -10.60
N ARG A 5 -28.16 19.90 -11.65
CA ARG A 5 -28.00 19.01 -12.81
C ARG A 5 -26.74 19.32 -13.61
N THR A 6 -26.44 20.59 -13.84
CA THR A 6 -25.27 21.01 -14.64
C THR A 6 -23.96 20.74 -13.89
N VAL A 7 -23.90 21.04 -12.59
CA VAL A 7 -22.71 20.74 -11.76
C VAL A 7 -22.47 19.23 -11.69
N SER A 8 -23.52 18.44 -11.45
CA SER A 8 -23.40 16.97 -11.42
C SER A 8 -22.93 16.40 -12.76
N GLN A 9 -23.45 16.91 -13.89
CA GLN A 9 -23.01 16.48 -15.22
C GLN A 9 -21.53 16.76 -15.46
N HIS A 10 -21.07 17.98 -15.16
CA HIS A 10 -19.65 18.33 -15.33
C HIS A 10 -18.75 17.52 -14.41
N PHE A 11 -19.15 17.29 -13.16
CA PHE A 11 -18.41 16.42 -12.24
C PHE A 11 -18.21 15.02 -12.83
N HIS A 12 -19.26 14.39 -13.35
CA HIS A 12 -19.16 13.06 -13.95
C HIS A 12 -18.34 13.06 -15.25
N HIS A 13 -18.40 14.13 -16.05
CA HIS A 13 -17.56 14.26 -17.25
C HIS A 13 -16.07 14.35 -16.89
N VAL A 14 -15.71 15.22 -15.93
CA VAL A 14 -14.33 15.36 -15.46
C VAL A 14 -13.84 14.06 -14.83
N LEU A 15 -14.65 13.44 -13.97
CA LEU A 15 -14.31 12.16 -13.35
C LEU A 15 -14.06 11.07 -14.41
N THR A 16 -14.87 11.02 -15.45
CA THR A 16 -14.65 10.09 -16.57
C THR A 16 -13.36 10.39 -17.32
N ALA A 17 -13.07 11.68 -17.56
CA ALA A 17 -11.85 12.10 -18.26
C ALA A 17 -10.60 11.71 -17.47
N VAL A 18 -10.54 11.98 -16.17
CA VAL A 18 -9.41 11.60 -15.30
C VAL A 18 -9.18 10.10 -15.32
N LEU A 19 -10.25 9.29 -15.18
CA LEU A 19 -10.12 7.83 -15.18
C LEU A 19 -9.59 7.27 -16.52
N ARG A 20 -9.85 7.94 -17.65
CA ARG A 20 -9.31 7.54 -18.95
C ARG A 20 -7.80 7.77 -19.06
N LEU A 21 -7.22 8.61 -18.20
CA LEU A 21 -5.79 8.86 -18.12
C LEU A 21 -5.06 7.82 -17.26
N GLY A 22 -5.76 6.80 -16.74
CA GLY A 22 -5.17 5.83 -15.79
C GLY A 22 -3.89 5.16 -16.27
N SER A 23 -3.81 4.77 -17.55
CA SER A 23 -2.59 4.15 -18.12
C SER A 23 -1.41 5.11 -18.27
N LEU A 24 -1.66 6.43 -18.26
CA LEU A 24 -0.64 7.46 -18.33
C LEU A 24 -0.19 7.91 -16.94
N LEU A 25 -1.13 7.96 -16.00
CA LEU A 25 -0.89 8.49 -14.64
C LEU A 25 -0.41 7.42 -13.67
N LEU A 26 -0.71 6.13 -13.87
CA LEU A 26 -0.10 5.07 -13.07
C LEU A 26 1.38 4.91 -13.43
N ALA A 27 2.21 4.74 -12.40
CA ALA A 27 3.64 4.57 -12.56
C ALA A 27 3.97 3.21 -13.17
N LYS A 28 5.07 3.14 -13.91
CA LYS A 28 5.66 1.87 -14.33
C LYS A 28 6.60 1.38 -13.24
N PRO A 29 6.52 0.12 -12.81
CA PRO A 29 7.39 -0.41 -11.77
C PRO A 29 8.83 -0.48 -12.29
N ILE A 30 9.79 -0.02 -11.48
CA ILE A 30 11.21 -0.13 -11.77
C ILE A 30 11.84 -0.93 -10.63
N PRO A 31 12.49 -2.08 -10.92
CA PRO A 31 13.11 -2.88 -9.89
C PRO A 31 14.30 -2.15 -9.27
N VAL A 32 14.50 -2.37 -7.97
CA VAL A 32 15.75 -2.00 -7.30
C VAL A 32 16.90 -2.74 -7.97
N SER A 33 17.91 -1.99 -8.38
CA SER A 33 19.14 -2.54 -8.98
C SER A 33 20.08 -3.11 -7.90
N ALA A 34 20.89 -4.10 -8.28
CA ALA A 34 21.89 -4.74 -7.43
C ALA A 34 22.92 -3.75 -6.85
N ASP A 35 23.20 -2.65 -7.56
CA ASP A 35 24.15 -1.60 -7.20
C ASP A 35 23.50 -0.40 -6.47
N SER A 36 22.24 -0.53 -6.05
CA SER A 36 21.52 0.53 -5.35
C SER A 36 22.27 0.96 -4.07
N SER A 37 22.61 2.25 -3.99
CA SER A 37 23.24 2.86 -2.80
C SER A 37 22.21 3.32 -1.76
N CYS A 38 20.91 3.25 -2.06
CA CYS A 38 19.87 3.73 -1.16
C CYS A 38 19.78 2.84 0.09
N ALA A 39 20.13 3.39 1.26
CA ALA A 39 20.18 2.64 2.51
C ALA A 39 18.88 1.90 2.87
N ARG A 40 17.72 2.43 2.45
CA ARG A 40 16.39 1.82 2.66
C ARG A 40 16.14 0.62 1.73
N TRP A 41 16.61 0.68 0.49
CA TRP A 41 16.23 -0.26 -0.57
C TRP A 41 17.34 -1.20 -1.02
N LYS A 42 18.61 -0.91 -0.73
CA LYS A 42 19.78 -1.68 -1.20
C LYS A 42 19.74 -3.17 -0.84
N CYS A 43 19.07 -3.53 0.25
CA CYS A 43 18.90 -4.91 0.69
C CYS A 43 17.78 -5.67 -0.05
N PHE A 44 17.06 -5.00 -0.94
CA PHE A 44 15.88 -5.53 -1.62
C PHE A 44 16.03 -5.44 -3.14
N GLU A 45 17.11 -6.00 -3.68
CA GLU A 45 17.31 -6.13 -5.14
C GLU A 45 16.10 -6.81 -5.80
N GLY A 46 15.66 -6.29 -6.94
CA GLY A 46 14.49 -6.81 -7.66
C GLY A 46 13.14 -6.40 -7.08
N CYS A 47 13.10 -5.72 -5.92
CA CYS A 47 11.87 -5.16 -5.36
C CYS A 47 11.29 -4.05 -6.25
N LEU A 48 9.99 -4.08 -6.49
CA LEU A 48 9.26 -3.11 -7.32
C LEU A 48 8.61 -1.99 -6.49
N GLY A 49 8.54 -2.14 -5.17
CA GLY A 49 7.85 -1.24 -4.26
C GLY A 49 7.12 -1.99 -3.15
N ALA A 50 6.04 -1.39 -2.64
CA ALA A 50 5.25 -1.95 -1.55
C ALA A 50 3.76 -1.92 -1.86
N LEU A 51 3.02 -2.85 -1.25
CA LEU A 51 1.59 -3.04 -1.44
C LEU A 51 0.88 -3.05 -0.10
N ASP A 52 -0.23 -2.32 0.02
CA ASP A 52 -1.07 -2.35 1.21
C ASP A 52 -2.53 -2.05 0.90
N GLU A 53 -3.38 -2.39 1.85
CA GLU A 53 -4.80 -2.07 1.83
C GLU A 53 -5.09 -0.82 2.64
N THR A 54 -6.12 -0.10 2.23
CA THR A 54 -6.66 1.00 3.00
C THR A 54 -8.18 1.00 2.94
N TYR A 55 -8.78 1.41 4.05
CA TYR A 55 -10.22 1.49 4.19
C TYR A 55 -10.67 2.94 4.02
N ILE A 56 -11.64 3.14 3.12
CA ILE A 56 -12.28 4.43 2.89
C ILE A 56 -13.73 4.33 3.34
N ASP A 57 -14.15 5.18 4.27
CA ASP A 57 -15.51 5.14 4.80
C ASP A 57 -16.55 5.54 3.76
N VAL A 58 -17.64 4.80 3.74
CA VAL A 58 -18.72 4.96 2.75
C VAL A 58 -20.09 4.88 3.40
N ARG A 59 -21.09 5.40 2.68
CA ARG A 59 -22.49 5.20 3.02
C ARG A 59 -23.08 4.15 2.09
N VAL A 60 -23.68 3.11 2.68
CA VAL A 60 -24.41 2.08 1.95
C VAL A 60 -25.82 1.90 2.50
N PRO A 61 -26.77 1.42 1.68
CA PRO A 61 -28.08 1.00 2.15
C PRO A 61 -27.99 -0.02 3.31
N ALA A 62 -29.03 -0.09 4.14
CA ALA A 62 -29.01 -0.91 5.35
C ALA A 62 -28.80 -2.40 5.02
N GLU A 63 -29.37 -2.86 3.92
CA GLU A 63 -29.25 -4.21 3.39
C GLU A 63 -27.80 -4.60 3.02
N ASP A 64 -26.97 -3.63 2.69
CA ASP A 64 -25.60 -3.86 2.23
C ASP A 64 -24.56 -3.70 3.36
N ARG A 65 -24.94 -3.09 4.49
CA ARG A 65 -24.02 -2.74 5.59
C ARG A 65 -23.16 -3.89 6.06
N ALA A 66 -23.72 -5.09 6.20
CA ALA A 66 -23.00 -6.26 6.68
C ALA A 66 -21.77 -6.59 5.81
N ARG A 67 -21.85 -6.39 4.48
CA ARG A 67 -20.74 -6.65 3.57
C ARG A 67 -19.61 -5.63 3.72
N TYR A 68 -19.95 -4.37 3.98
CA TYR A 68 -18.99 -3.27 4.10
C TYR A 68 -18.50 -3.05 5.53
N HIS A 69 -18.96 -3.86 6.48
CA HIS A 69 -18.56 -3.76 7.88
C HIS A 69 -17.13 -4.29 8.06
N THR A 70 -16.24 -3.43 8.53
CA THR A 70 -14.84 -3.78 8.82
C THR A 70 -14.73 -4.40 10.22
N ARG A 71 -13.54 -4.92 10.55
CA ARG A 71 -13.22 -5.37 11.92
C ARG A 71 -13.19 -4.21 12.93
N LYS A 72 -13.00 -2.97 12.47
CA LYS A 72 -12.94 -1.75 13.29
C LYS A 72 -14.31 -1.09 13.47
N GLU A 73 -15.40 -1.85 13.25
CA GLU A 73 -16.78 -1.38 13.37
C GLU A 73 -17.14 -0.19 12.45
N SER A 74 -16.37 0.01 11.38
CA SER A 74 -16.64 1.02 10.36
C SER A 74 -17.33 0.42 9.12
N VAL A 75 -18.05 1.24 8.37
CA VAL A 75 -18.62 0.86 7.07
C VAL A 75 -17.74 1.46 5.98
N SER A 76 -16.92 0.62 5.34
CA SER A 76 -15.86 1.09 4.46
C SER A 76 -15.74 0.23 3.20
N VAL A 77 -15.19 0.81 2.13
CA VAL A 77 -14.64 0.04 1.00
C VAL A 77 -13.17 -0.23 1.25
N ASN A 78 -12.74 -1.44 0.92
CA ASN A 78 -11.33 -1.80 0.88
C ASN A 78 -10.73 -1.39 -0.48
N VAL A 79 -9.55 -0.79 -0.44
CA VAL A 79 -8.77 -0.35 -1.59
C VAL A 79 -7.36 -0.90 -1.43
N LEU A 80 -6.93 -1.75 -2.37
CA LEU A 80 -5.56 -2.22 -2.44
C LEU A 80 -4.76 -1.27 -3.34
N GLY A 81 -3.71 -0.68 -2.77
CA GLY A 81 -2.77 0.20 -3.45
C GLY A 81 -1.38 -0.41 -3.51
N VAL A 82 -0.70 -0.22 -4.64
CA VAL A 82 0.70 -0.60 -4.83
C VAL A 82 1.45 0.63 -5.26
N CYS A 83 2.54 0.99 -4.57
CA CYS A 83 3.35 2.14 -4.90
C CYS A 83 4.80 1.77 -5.13
N ASP A 84 5.48 2.59 -5.94
CA ASP A 84 6.93 2.55 -6.08
C ASP A 84 7.62 3.23 -4.89
N ARG A 85 8.95 3.32 -4.98
CA ARG A 85 9.82 3.88 -3.95
C ARG A 85 9.71 5.41 -3.86
N GLU A 86 9.15 6.04 -4.89
CA GLU A 86 8.92 7.47 -5.02
C GLU A 86 7.47 7.85 -4.69
N MET A 87 6.74 7.00 -3.96
CA MET A 87 5.37 7.24 -3.51
C MET A 87 4.37 7.48 -4.66
N ARG A 88 4.62 6.90 -5.84
CA ARG A 88 3.68 6.91 -6.97
C ARG A 88 3.00 5.56 -7.07
N PHE A 89 1.68 5.56 -7.25
CA PHE A 89 0.91 4.34 -7.40
C PHE A 89 1.19 3.67 -8.74
N ILE A 90 1.57 2.39 -8.68
CA ILE A 90 1.76 1.50 -9.83
C ILE A 90 0.44 0.82 -10.19
N TYR A 91 -0.31 0.42 -9.17
CA TYR A 91 -1.56 -0.31 -9.32
C TYR A 91 -2.53 0.07 -8.20
N VAL A 92 -3.81 0.11 -8.53
CA VAL A 92 -4.89 0.38 -7.58
C VAL A 92 -6.07 -0.49 -7.96
N ILE A 93 -6.69 -1.11 -6.98
CA ILE A 93 -8.00 -1.73 -7.14
C ILE A 93 -8.94 -1.23 -6.04
N THR A 94 -10.05 -0.63 -6.48
CA THR A 94 -11.09 -0.07 -5.61
C THR A 94 -12.35 -0.92 -5.67
N GLY A 95 -13.12 -0.87 -4.59
CA GLY A 95 -14.51 -1.34 -4.58
C GLY A 95 -14.74 -2.72 -3.99
N TRP A 96 -13.72 -3.25 -3.31
CA TRP A 96 -13.88 -4.38 -2.43
C TRP A 96 -14.67 -3.99 -1.19
N GLU A 97 -15.49 -4.91 -0.68
CA GLU A 97 -16.24 -4.66 0.53
C GLU A 97 -15.30 -4.66 1.76
N GLY A 98 -15.59 -3.84 2.77
CA GLY A 98 -14.74 -3.73 3.96
C GLY A 98 -14.57 -5.01 4.78
N SER A 99 -15.41 -6.03 4.56
CA SER A 99 -15.26 -7.36 5.18
C SER A 99 -14.39 -8.33 4.36
N ALA A 100 -13.98 -7.95 3.14
CA ALA A 100 -13.19 -8.82 2.29
C ALA A 100 -11.82 -9.09 2.89
N ALA A 101 -11.42 -10.36 2.94
CA ALA A 101 -10.09 -10.75 3.40
C ALA A 101 -9.02 -10.34 2.39
N ASP A 102 -7.87 -9.90 2.90
CA ASP A 102 -6.75 -9.34 2.13
C ASP A 102 -6.29 -10.30 1.02
N ALA A 103 -6.21 -11.60 1.34
CA ALA A 103 -5.85 -12.63 0.37
C ALA A 103 -6.83 -12.75 -0.82
N ARG A 104 -8.11 -12.45 -0.60
CA ARG A 104 -9.13 -12.46 -1.66
C ARG A 104 -8.97 -11.26 -2.57
N VAL A 105 -8.74 -10.08 -2.00
CA VAL A 105 -8.49 -8.83 -2.73
C VAL A 105 -7.23 -8.96 -3.58
N LEU A 106 -6.14 -9.49 -3.01
CA LEU A 106 -4.89 -9.73 -3.73
C LEU A 106 -5.05 -10.72 -4.89
N ARG A 107 -5.79 -11.82 -4.67
CA ARG A 107 -6.03 -12.82 -5.73
C ARG A 107 -6.79 -12.22 -6.92
N ASP A 108 -7.78 -11.37 -6.66
CA ASP A 108 -8.48 -10.66 -7.74
C ASP A 108 -7.56 -9.65 -8.43
N ALA A 109 -6.76 -8.91 -7.66
CA ALA A 109 -5.80 -7.95 -8.22
C ALA A 109 -4.87 -8.62 -9.25
N ILE A 110 -4.37 -9.82 -8.99
CA ILE A 110 -3.46 -10.56 -9.88
C ILE A 110 -4.20 -11.22 -11.05
N SER A 111 -5.35 -11.83 -10.81
CA SER A 111 -6.05 -12.65 -11.81
C SER A 111 -6.77 -11.84 -12.90
N ARG A 112 -6.98 -10.54 -12.68
CA ARG A 112 -7.60 -9.64 -13.66
C ARG A 112 -6.79 -9.54 -14.97
N PRO A 113 -7.46 -9.38 -16.13
CA PRO A 113 -6.78 -9.13 -17.41
C PRO A 113 -5.82 -7.94 -17.34
N ASN A 114 -6.32 -6.81 -16.82
CA ASN A 114 -5.56 -5.60 -16.50
C ASN A 114 -5.12 -5.56 -15.02
N GLY A 115 -4.87 -6.73 -14.45
CA GLY A 115 -4.46 -6.91 -13.06
C GLY A 115 -3.02 -6.51 -12.80
N LEU A 116 -2.62 -6.56 -11.53
CA LEU A 116 -1.25 -6.36 -11.08
C LEU A 116 -0.34 -7.38 -11.79
N LYS A 117 0.61 -6.88 -12.58
CA LYS A 117 1.60 -7.70 -13.28
C LYS A 117 2.93 -7.63 -12.55
N ILE A 118 3.49 -8.80 -12.25
CA ILE A 118 4.76 -8.95 -11.57
C ILE A 118 5.71 -9.68 -12.53
N PRO A 119 6.76 -9.03 -13.05
CA PRO A 119 7.75 -9.72 -13.84
C PRO A 119 8.44 -10.83 -13.03
N ARG A 120 8.85 -11.91 -13.70
CA ARG A 120 9.53 -13.03 -13.04
C ARG A 120 10.83 -12.55 -12.37
N GLY A 121 11.06 -13.02 -11.15
CA GLY A 121 12.22 -12.62 -10.34
C GLY A 121 12.06 -11.29 -9.60
N ASN A 122 10.94 -10.59 -9.78
CA ASN A 122 10.62 -9.37 -9.06
C ASN A 122 9.51 -9.61 -8.03
N TYR A 123 9.40 -8.69 -7.07
CA TYR A 123 8.44 -8.81 -5.97
C TYR A 123 8.05 -7.46 -5.37
N TYR A 124 6.97 -7.45 -4.60
CA TYR A 124 6.54 -6.33 -3.75
C TYR A 124 6.69 -6.70 -2.27
N LEU A 125 7.02 -5.70 -1.43
CA LEU A 125 6.95 -5.87 0.02
C LEU A 125 5.47 -5.83 0.47
N VAL A 126 5.07 -6.83 1.26
CA VAL A 126 3.68 -7.01 1.73
C VAL A 126 3.63 -7.09 3.26
N ASP A 127 2.48 -6.81 3.88
CA ASP A 127 2.33 -6.95 5.33
C ASP A 127 2.33 -8.44 5.74
N SER A 128 2.55 -8.69 7.02
CA SER A 128 2.42 -9.99 7.68
C SER A 128 1.07 -10.67 7.46
N GLY A 129 -0.01 -9.92 7.18
CA GLY A 129 -1.31 -10.46 6.76
C GLY A 129 -1.26 -11.25 5.45
N TYR A 130 -0.29 -10.97 4.60
CA TYR A 130 -0.07 -11.67 3.33
C TYR A 130 0.87 -12.87 3.48
N SER A 131 0.77 -13.78 2.53
CA SER A 131 1.60 -14.99 2.50
C SER A 131 2.89 -14.73 1.72
N ASN A 132 4.02 -15.24 2.22
CA ASN A 132 5.31 -15.15 1.54
C ASN A 132 5.30 -16.08 0.32
N GLY A 133 5.60 -15.55 -0.87
CA GLY A 133 5.53 -16.32 -2.09
C GLY A 133 5.98 -15.55 -3.32
N GLU A 134 5.83 -16.19 -4.49
CA GLU A 134 6.27 -15.60 -5.74
C GLU A 134 5.61 -14.24 -6.00
N GLY A 135 6.45 -13.21 -6.12
CA GLY A 135 6.02 -11.84 -6.32
C GLY A 135 5.70 -11.05 -5.05
N PHE A 136 5.71 -11.68 -3.87
CA PHE A 136 5.33 -11.05 -2.60
C PHE A 136 6.25 -11.49 -1.46
N LEU A 137 7.04 -10.54 -0.95
CA LEU A 137 7.94 -10.77 0.17
C LEU A 137 7.29 -10.25 1.44
N SER A 138 6.95 -11.16 2.37
CA SER A 138 6.34 -10.81 3.65
C SER A 138 7.36 -10.89 4.80
N PRO A 139 7.13 -10.19 5.93
CA PRO A 139 8.00 -10.26 7.09
C PRO A 139 7.89 -11.61 7.82
N TYR A 140 8.82 -11.86 8.75
CA TYR A 140 8.71 -12.97 9.69
C TYR A 140 7.57 -12.69 10.68
N ARG A 141 6.68 -13.67 10.85
CA ARG A 141 5.56 -13.60 11.79
C ARG A 141 6.01 -14.00 13.19
N GLY A 142 5.44 -13.39 14.22
CA GLY A 142 5.82 -13.64 15.62
C GLY A 142 7.20 -13.10 15.99
N VAL A 143 7.79 -12.28 15.12
CA VAL A 143 9.07 -11.60 15.30
C VAL A 143 8.81 -10.11 15.34
N ARG A 144 9.60 -9.40 16.14
CA ARG A 144 9.57 -7.93 16.27
C ARG A 144 9.50 -7.22 14.91
N TYR A 145 8.68 -6.18 14.77
CA TYR A 145 8.40 -5.57 13.46
C TYR A 145 8.26 -4.03 13.47
N HIS A 146 7.82 -3.42 14.56
CA HIS A 146 7.53 -1.99 14.56
C HIS A 146 8.80 -1.16 14.77
N LEU A 147 9.08 -0.21 13.85
CA LEU A 147 10.31 0.60 13.87
C LEU A 147 10.59 1.25 15.23
N LYS A 148 9.54 1.73 15.91
CA LYS A 148 9.60 2.36 17.24
C LYS A 148 10.22 1.49 18.32
N GLU A 149 10.18 0.17 18.14
CA GLU A 149 10.75 -0.74 19.11
C GLU A 149 12.30 -0.62 19.12
N TRP A 150 12.92 -0.33 17.98
CA TRP A 150 14.38 -0.17 17.83
C TRP A 150 14.90 1.26 18.08
N ASP A 151 14.03 2.24 18.34
CA ASP A 151 14.41 3.66 18.56
C ASP A 151 15.17 3.91 19.88
N SER A 152 15.05 2.99 20.84
CA SER A 152 15.81 3.06 22.10
C SER A 152 17.19 2.45 21.87
N GLY A 153 18.29 3.22 22.02
CA GLY A 153 19.67 2.82 21.67
C GLY A 153 20.24 1.53 22.29
N TRP A 154 19.47 0.84 23.15
CA TRP A 154 19.78 -0.48 23.71
C TRP A 154 19.12 -1.66 22.97
N ASN A 155 18.27 -1.39 21.97
CA ASN A 155 17.36 -2.35 21.37
C ASN A 155 17.75 -2.76 19.95
N SER A 156 19.02 -3.06 19.69
CA SER A 156 19.46 -3.55 18.36
C SER A 156 18.81 -4.90 18.01
N PRO A 157 18.59 -5.20 16.71
CA PRO A 157 18.09 -6.52 16.29
C PRO A 157 18.98 -7.66 16.81
N GLN A 158 18.37 -8.68 17.40
CA GLN A 158 19.08 -9.77 18.08
C GLN A 158 19.45 -10.93 17.15
N ASN A 159 18.76 -11.06 16.02
CA ASN A 159 18.94 -12.14 15.06
C ASN A 159 18.61 -11.66 13.64
N HIS A 160 18.83 -12.54 12.66
CA HIS A 160 18.61 -12.22 11.25
C HIS A 160 17.15 -11.92 10.92
N GLU A 161 16.19 -12.54 11.62
CA GLU A 161 14.75 -12.32 11.39
C GLU A 161 14.33 -10.94 11.87
N GLU A 162 14.77 -10.52 13.06
CA GLU A 162 14.52 -9.17 13.57
C GLU A 162 15.19 -8.10 12.69
N PHE A 163 16.41 -8.35 12.23
CA PHE A 163 17.11 -7.40 11.37
C PHE A 163 16.42 -7.27 10.01
N PHE A 164 16.01 -8.40 9.43
CA PHE A 164 15.20 -8.42 8.22
C PHE A 164 13.89 -7.67 8.42
N ASN A 165 13.13 -7.95 9.48
CA ASN A 165 11.87 -7.28 9.78
C ASN A 165 12.04 -5.77 9.96
N MET A 166 13.09 -5.32 10.65
CA MET A 166 13.41 -3.90 10.80
C MET A 166 13.66 -3.24 9.43
N LYS A 167 14.42 -3.87 8.54
CA LYS A 167 14.67 -3.35 7.19
C LYS A 167 13.42 -3.40 6.32
N HIS A 168 12.66 -4.49 6.41
CA HIS A 168 11.39 -4.67 5.71
C HIS A 168 10.39 -3.60 6.10
N ALA A 169 10.19 -3.37 7.41
CA ALA A 169 9.32 -2.31 7.92
C ALA A 169 9.76 -0.93 7.43
N SER A 170 11.07 -0.64 7.46
CA SER A 170 11.61 0.64 6.98
C SER A 170 11.34 0.90 5.49
N ALA A 171 11.47 -0.13 4.65
CA ALA A 171 11.20 -0.03 3.23
C ALA A 171 9.71 -0.01 2.91
N ARG A 172 8.94 -0.92 3.52
CA ARG A 172 7.48 -1.03 3.35
C ARG A 172 6.77 0.25 3.75
N ASN A 173 7.24 0.97 4.77
CA ASN A 173 6.63 2.22 5.24
C ASN A 173 6.33 3.24 4.12
N VAL A 174 6.99 3.15 2.94
CA VAL A 174 6.62 3.95 1.76
C VAL A 174 5.14 3.85 1.39
N ILE A 175 4.50 2.67 1.44
CA ILE A 175 3.08 2.55 1.05
C ILE A 175 2.16 3.16 2.12
N GLU A 176 2.49 2.97 3.39
CA GLU A 176 1.78 3.58 4.53
C GLU A 176 1.85 5.11 4.44
N CYS A 177 3.04 5.67 4.19
CA CYS A 177 3.22 7.10 3.95
C CYS A 177 2.42 7.58 2.73
N THR A 178 2.42 6.81 1.64
CA THR A 178 1.73 7.19 0.40
C THR A 178 0.22 7.24 0.60
N LEU A 179 -0.34 6.24 1.29
CA LEU A 179 -1.76 6.19 1.63
C LEU A 179 -2.13 7.29 2.64
N GLY A 180 -1.28 7.56 3.63
CA GLY A 180 -1.45 8.68 4.56
C GLY A 180 -1.47 10.04 3.85
N LEU A 181 -0.52 10.29 2.96
CA LEU A 181 -0.44 11.51 2.14
C LEU A 181 -1.69 11.67 1.26
N LEU A 182 -2.14 10.58 0.63
CA LEU A 182 -3.34 10.55 -0.18
C LEU A 182 -4.58 10.97 0.63
N LYS A 183 -4.80 10.36 1.81
CA LYS A 183 -5.93 10.68 2.68
C LYS A 183 -5.86 12.10 3.26
N ALA A 184 -4.67 12.58 3.62
CA ALA A 184 -4.47 13.94 4.10
C ALA A 184 -4.90 14.97 3.04
N ARG A 185 -4.44 14.77 1.80
CA ARG A 185 -4.74 15.63 0.65
C ARG A 185 -6.21 15.64 0.28
N TRP A 186 -6.83 14.46 0.21
CA TRP A 186 -8.19 14.32 -0.31
C TRP A 186 -9.18 14.11 0.84
N ALA A 187 -9.71 15.21 1.38
CA ALA A 187 -10.71 15.17 2.46
C ALA A 187 -11.94 14.30 2.14
N ILE A 188 -12.29 14.14 0.86
CA ILE A 188 -13.37 13.25 0.40
C ILE A 188 -13.13 11.76 0.70
N LEU A 189 -11.88 11.38 1.02
CA LEU A 189 -11.49 10.03 1.44
C LEU A 189 -11.57 9.84 2.97
N ARG A 190 -11.66 10.92 3.74
CA ARG A 190 -11.67 10.90 5.22
C ARG A 190 -13.06 10.99 5.83
N SER A 191 -14.10 11.18 5.01
CA SER A 191 -15.46 11.32 5.50
C SER A 191 -16.46 10.68 4.53
N PRO A 192 -17.49 9.98 5.03
CA PRO A 192 -18.46 9.31 4.17
C PRO A 192 -19.22 10.32 3.29
N ALA A 193 -18.99 10.25 1.98
CA ALA A 193 -19.69 11.08 1.01
C ALA A 193 -21.03 10.47 0.59
N PHE A 194 -21.97 11.32 0.14
CA PHE A 194 -23.31 10.92 -0.31
C PHE A 194 -23.34 10.46 -1.77
N TYR A 195 -22.36 9.65 -2.18
CA TYR A 195 -22.30 9.05 -3.50
C TYR A 195 -22.67 7.57 -3.45
N SER A 196 -23.26 7.06 -4.53
CA SER A 196 -23.37 5.60 -4.70
C SER A 196 -21.97 4.97 -4.65
N ILE A 197 -21.86 3.73 -4.17
CA ILE A 197 -20.58 2.99 -4.12
C ILE A 197 -19.84 3.03 -5.46
N LYS A 198 -20.58 2.88 -6.57
CA LYS A 198 -19.99 2.94 -7.92
C LYS A 198 -19.32 4.29 -8.20
N VAL A 199 -19.93 5.40 -7.81
CA VAL A 199 -19.35 6.74 -7.98
C VAL A 199 -18.22 6.97 -6.98
N GLN A 200 -18.37 6.52 -5.73
CA GLN A 200 -17.34 6.62 -4.71
C GLN A 200 -16.05 5.90 -5.14
N ASN A 201 -16.13 4.67 -5.64
CA ASN A 201 -14.97 3.93 -6.13
C ASN A 201 -14.25 4.65 -7.29
N ARG A 202 -15.02 5.32 -8.16
CA ARG A 202 -14.47 6.14 -9.24
C ARG A 202 -13.76 7.38 -8.70
N ILE A 203 -14.32 8.05 -7.68
CA ILE A 203 -13.69 9.18 -7.00
C ILE A 203 -12.38 8.74 -6.35
N ILE A 204 -12.39 7.62 -5.62
CA ILE A 204 -11.20 7.04 -4.99
C ILE A 204 -10.12 6.83 -6.05
N MET A 205 -10.42 6.12 -7.14
CA MET A 205 -9.46 5.90 -8.22
C MET A 205 -8.92 7.23 -8.79
N ALA A 206 -9.79 8.22 -9.00
CA ALA A 206 -9.36 9.53 -9.49
C ALA A 206 -8.39 10.24 -8.50
N CYS A 207 -8.62 10.14 -7.18
CA CYS A 207 -7.69 10.67 -6.18
C CYS A 207 -6.30 10.02 -6.28
N TYR A 208 -6.22 8.70 -6.47
CA TYR A 208 -4.96 8.00 -6.67
C TYR A 208 -4.24 8.44 -7.96
N LEU A 209 -4.97 8.61 -9.06
CA LEU A 209 -4.39 9.09 -10.33
C LEU A 209 -3.90 10.54 -10.23
N LEU A 210 -4.68 11.41 -9.60
CA LEU A 210 -4.29 12.80 -9.38
C LEU A 210 -3.13 12.94 -8.40
N HIS A 211 -3.02 12.04 -7.41
CA HIS A 211 -1.83 11.96 -6.54
C HIS A 211 -0.56 11.75 -7.37
N ASN A 212 -0.57 10.80 -8.30
CA ASN A 212 0.57 10.58 -9.19
C ASN A 212 0.85 11.78 -10.09
N TYR A 213 -0.19 12.40 -10.66
CA TYR A 213 -0.02 13.61 -11.48
C TYR A 213 0.66 14.72 -10.68
N ILE A 214 0.22 14.96 -9.43
CA ILE A 214 0.85 15.96 -8.56
C ILE A 214 2.31 15.58 -8.28
N ARG A 215 2.60 14.32 -7.95
CA ARG A 215 3.99 13.84 -7.76
C ARG A 215 4.87 13.98 -9.00
N GLN A 216 4.30 13.97 -10.20
CA GLN A 216 5.03 14.17 -11.46
C GLN A 216 5.34 15.65 -11.71
N GLU A 217 4.40 16.54 -11.40
CA GLU A 217 4.47 17.96 -11.78
C GLU A 217 4.99 18.87 -10.64
N MET A 218 4.81 18.47 -9.38
CA MET A 218 5.21 19.23 -8.20
C MET A 218 6.46 18.61 -7.57
N ALA A 219 7.61 19.25 -7.82
CA ALA A 219 8.89 18.84 -7.22
C ALA A 219 8.88 18.97 -5.69
N ASP A 220 8.20 20.00 -5.16
CA ASP A 220 8.04 20.25 -3.74
C ASP A 220 6.56 20.21 -3.37
N ASP A 221 6.19 19.30 -2.47
CA ASP A 221 4.83 19.12 -2.00
C ASP A 221 4.68 19.57 -0.53
N PRO A 222 4.00 20.70 -0.27
CA PRO A 222 3.85 21.22 1.09
C PRO A 222 3.14 20.27 2.05
N ILE A 223 2.22 19.43 1.57
CA ILE A 223 1.49 18.48 2.42
C ILE A 223 2.41 17.33 2.82
N GLU A 224 3.24 16.87 1.89
CA GLU A 224 4.26 15.86 2.18
C GLU A 224 5.21 16.36 3.26
N GLN A 225 5.72 17.58 3.13
CA GLN A 225 6.64 18.21 4.09
C GLN A 225 6.05 18.24 5.51
N VAL A 226 4.82 18.73 5.66
CA VAL A 226 4.13 18.77 6.96
C VAL A 226 3.96 17.38 7.57
N LEU A 227 3.62 16.37 6.77
CA LEU A 227 3.43 15.00 7.28
C LEU A 227 4.74 14.29 7.60
N THR A 228 5.84 14.60 6.92
CA THR A 228 7.18 14.14 7.34
C THR A 228 7.56 14.68 8.72
N ASP A 229 7.18 15.92 9.04
CA ASP A 229 7.49 16.56 10.32
C ASP A 229 6.60 16.06 11.45
N GLU A 230 5.31 15.80 11.17
CA GLU A 230 4.32 15.33 12.17
C GLU A 230 4.28 13.79 12.30
N GLY A 231 4.87 13.07 11.36
CA GLY A 231 4.87 11.60 11.29
C GLY A 231 3.63 11.03 10.61
N PHE A 232 3.83 10.10 9.66
CA PHE A 232 2.75 9.31 9.06
C PHE A 232 2.33 8.22 10.04
N GLY A 233 1.16 8.33 10.67
CA GLY A 233 0.68 7.30 11.59
C GLY A 233 -0.83 7.20 11.67
N GLU A 234 -1.44 6.34 10.85
CA GLU A 234 -2.64 5.62 11.28
C GLU A 234 -2.18 4.40 12.09
N LYS A 235 -2.66 4.25 13.32
CA LYS A 235 -2.46 3.02 14.11
C LYS A 235 -3.30 1.92 13.47
N ASP A 236 -2.67 1.05 12.68
CA ASP A 236 -3.28 -0.25 12.36
C ASP A 236 -2.68 -1.33 13.25
N SER A 237 -3.43 -1.70 14.29
CA SER A 237 -3.19 -2.88 15.10
C SER A 237 -4.37 -3.83 14.90
N GLY A 238 -4.48 -4.39 13.69
CA GLY A 238 -5.36 -5.53 13.45
C GLY A 238 -4.68 -6.81 13.94
N GLU A 239 -5.37 -7.61 14.76
CA GLU A 239 -5.02 -9.02 14.92
C GLU A 239 -5.41 -9.75 13.62
N TYR A 240 -4.43 -10.37 12.96
CA TYR A 240 -4.64 -11.10 11.71
C TYR A 240 -4.45 -12.61 11.93
N LEU A 241 -5.54 -13.37 11.75
CA LEU A 241 -5.51 -14.81 11.48
C LEU A 241 -6.05 -15.05 10.06
N GLY A 242 -5.39 -15.94 9.31
CA GLY A 242 -5.86 -16.47 8.02
C GLY A 242 -4.73 -16.74 7.03
N THR A 243 -4.21 -17.96 7.05
CA THR A 243 -3.17 -18.50 6.15
C THR A 243 -3.62 -18.60 4.68
N VAL A 244 -2.69 -18.32 3.77
CA VAL A 244 -2.67 -18.86 2.40
C VAL A 244 -1.29 -19.47 2.16
N ASP A 245 -1.22 -20.48 1.30
CA ASP A 245 -0.11 -21.41 1.18
C ASP A 245 1.24 -20.69 1.02
N SER A 246 2.10 -20.90 2.00
CA SER A 246 3.47 -20.45 1.99
C SER A 246 4.25 -21.22 0.92
N ASN A 247 5.10 -20.53 0.16
CA ASN A 247 5.96 -21.19 -0.82
C ASN A 247 7.31 -21.53 -0.15
N PRO A 248 7.68 -22.83 0.00
CA PRO A 248 8.92 -23.22 0.65
C PRO A 248 10.17 -22.59 0.02
N ILE A 249 10.18 -22.43 -1.31
CA ILE A 249 11.30 -21.83 -2.05
C ILE A 249 11.50 -20.37 -1.63
N TRP A 250 10.40 -19.60 -1.54
CA TRP A 250 10.46 -18.20 -1.14
C TRP A 250 10.77 -18.01 0.34
N ASN A 251 10.39 -18.98 1.18
CA ASN A 251 10.81 -18.97 2.59
C ASN A 251 12.31 -19.19 2.72
N THR A 252 12.87 -20.19 2.01
CA THR A 252 14.32 -20.43 1.98
C THR A 252 15.08 -19.22 1.43
N TRP A 253 14.59 -18.64 0.32
CA TRP A 253 15.21 -17.44 -0.26
C TRP A 253 15.19 -16.23 0.70
N ARG A 254 14.06 -15.99 1.39
CA ARG A 254 13.97 -14.95 2.42
C ARG A 254 14.95 -15.21 3.56
N ASP A 255 15.07 -16.45 4.01
CA ASP A 255 16.04 -16.85 5.06
C ASP A 255 17.49 -16.61 4.67
N GLU A 256 17.85 -16.95 3.44
CA GLU A 256 19.19 -16.70 2.91
C GLU A 256 19.46 -15.20 2.82
N MET A 257 18.51 -14.42 2.29
CA MET A 257 18.58 -12.96 2.25
C MET A 257 18.75 -12.37 3.66
N ALA A 258 17.91 -12.78 4.62
CA ALA A 258 17.96 -12.28 5.99
C ALA A 258 19.32 -12.56 6.66
N LYS A 259 19.87 -13.77 6.48
CA LYS A 259 21.18 -14.15 7.01
C LYS A 259 22.31 -13.33 6.37
N LEU A 260 22.29 -13.14 5.06
CA LEU A 260 23.27 -12.30 4.35
C LEU A 260 23.23 -10.86 4.87
N MET A 261 22.05 -10.26 4.92
CA MET A 261 21.83 -8.90 5.44
C MET A 261 22.36 -8.74 6.88
N TYR A 262 22.10 -9.73 7.74
CA TYR A 262 22.53 -9.69 9.13
C TYR A 262 24.06 -9.86 9.28
N ASN A 263 24.66 -10.76 8.51
CA ASN A 263 26.11 -10.97 8.53
C ASN A 263 26.88 -9.75 8.03
N GLU A 264 26.41 -9.11 6.96
CA GLU A 264 26.99 -7.85 6.47
C GLU A 264 26.89 -6.75 7.52
N TRP A 265 25.73 -6.61 8.16
CA TRP A 265 25.55 -5.61 9.22
C TRP A 265 26.50 -5.84 10.41
N ARG A 266 26.64 -7.09 10.86
CA ARG A 266 27.57 -7.47 11.94
C ARG A 266 29.04 -7.36 11.56
N GLY A 267 29.39 -7.48 10.28
CA GLY A 267 30.77 -7.30 9.80
C GLY A 267 31.20 -5.84 9.69
N ILE A 268 30.25 -4.89 9.74
CA ILE A 268 30.48 -3.45 9.67
C ILE A 268 30.46 -2.79 11.07
N SER A 269 29.93 -3.48 12.09
CA SER A 269 29.82 -3.00 13.47
C SER A 269 31.02 -3.41 14.34
#